data_AF-A0A7V5PC63-F1
#
_entry.id   AF-A0A7V5PC63-F1
#
_cell.length_a   1.000
_cell.length_b   1.000
_cell.length_c   1.000
_cell.angle_alpha   90.00
_cell.angle_beta   90.00
_cell.angle_gamma   90.00
#
_symmetry.space_group_name_H-M   'P 1'
#
loop_
_entity.id
_entity.type
_entity.pdbx_description
1 polymer ?
#
loop_
_entity_poly.entity_id
_entity_poly.type
_entity_poly.pdbx_seq_one_letter_code
_entity_poly.pdbx_strand_id
1 'polypeptide(L)'
;MRCNSLNIVLFILLTGSGFGQDSLWVGGQLSGFAGYAPEDPLEGIAGGRYLPEMNYALKFQNNHQLDLDIGANLYGNAQVHPFDTSHSNGGINLYRLWARYTGKQFEIRAGLQKINFGS
;
A
#
# COMPACT_ATOMS: atom_id res chain seq x y z
N MET A 1 12.73 14.80 37.54
CA MET A 1 11.75 15.68 36.86
C MET A 1 11.12 14.87 35.73
N ARG A 2 9.80 14.63 35.76
CA ARG A 2 9.09 13.82 34.76
C ARG A 2 8.76 14.71 33.55
N CYS A 3 9.41 14.49 32.41
CA CYS A 3 9.06 15.11 31.15
C CYS A 3 7.94 14.31 30.49
N ASN A 4 6.83 14.98 30.18
CA ASN A 4 5.59 14.43 29.68
C ASN A 4 5.68 14.25 28.15
N SER A 5 5.48 13.05 27.60
CA SER A 5 5.54 12.82 26.15
C SER A 5 4.26 13.35 25.48
N LEU A 6 4.38 14.40 24.67
CA LEU A 6 3.29 14.92 23.86
C LEU A 6 3.23 14.17 22.53
N ASN A 7 2.30 13.22 22.40
CA ASN A 7 2.05 12.52 21.14
C ASN A 7 0.96 13.26 20.35
N ILE A 8 1.31 13.84 19.21
CA ILE A 8 0.36 14.46 18.26
C ILE A 8 0.17 13.48 17.10
N VAL A 9 -1.02 12.92 16.97
CA VAL A 9 -1.43 12.08 15.83
C VAL A 9 -2.38 12.90 14.97
N LEU A 10 -1.94 13.27 13.76
CA LEU A 10 -2.75 14.00 12.79
C LEU A 10 -3.22 13.04 11.69
N PHE A 11 -4.51 12.73 11.68
CA PHE A 11 -5.16 11.89 10.67
C PHE A 11 -5.83 12.81 9.63
N ILE A 12 -5.29 12.90 8.42
CA ILE A 12 -5.93 13.58 7.29
C ILE A 12 -6.47 12.51 6.35
N LEU A 13 -7.80 12.34 6.34
CA LEU A 13 -8.54 11.54 5.37
C LEU A 13 -9.23 12.49 4.39
N LEU A 14 -8.66 12.63 3.19
CA LEU A 14 -9.27 13.30 2.05
C LEU A 14 -9.51 12.26 0.95
N THR A 15 -10.74 11.73 0.87
CA THR A 15 -11.17 10.90 -0.26
C THR A 15 -12.17 11.69 -1.09
N GLY A 16 -11.69 12.31 -2.17
CA GLY A 16 -12.54 12.81 -3.25
C GLY A 16 -12.80 11.68 -4.24
N SER A 17 -14.05 11.22 -4.34
CA SER A 17 -14.48 10.31 -5.41
C SER A 17 -15.27 11.12 -6.42
N GLY A 18 -14.71 11.29 -7.61
CA GLY A 18 -15.41 11.82 -8.77
C GLY A 18 -15.00 11.05 -10.01
N PHE A 19 -15.94 10.99 -10.96
CA PHE A 19 -15.86 10.60 -12.37
C PHE A 19 -16.52 9.28 -12.77
N GLY A 20 -17.21 9.38 -13.91
CA GLY A 20 -18.18 8.43 -14.43
C GLY A 20 -17.60 7.39 -15.37
N GLN A 21 -18.38 6.32 -15.57
CA GLN A 21 -18.33 5.26 -16.58
C GLN A 21 -16.98 4.63 -17.01
N ASP A 22 -15.86 5.04 -16.43
CA ASP A 22 -14.63 4.27 -16.38
C ASP A 22 -14.58 3.54 -15.04
N SER A 23 -14.44 2.22 -15.08
CA SER A 23 -14.40 1.37 -13.88
C SER A 23 -13.02 1.28 -13.24
N LEU A 24 -12.09 2.13 -13.69
CA LEU A 24 -10.76 2.22 -13.12
C LEU A 24 -10.86 2.84 -11.73
N TRP A 25 -10.60 2.02 -10.72
CA TRP A 25 -10.42 2.45 -9.36
C TRP A 25 -8.94 2.38 -9.00
N VAL A 26 -8.40 3.50 -8.52
CA VAL A 26 -7.05 3.57 -7.97
C VAL A 26 -7.16 4.09 -6.55
N GLY A 27 -6.54 3.39 -5.63
CA GLY A 27 -6.55 3.73 -4.22
C GLY A 27 -5.24 3.30 -3.55
N GLY A 28 -5.21 3.46 -2.24
CA GLY A 28 -4.09 2.97 -1.45
C GLY A 28 -4.05 3.56 -0.05
N GLN A 29 -3.12 3.06 0.75
CA GLN A 29 -2.88 3.53 2.11
C GLN A 29 -1.44 4.03 2.24
N LEU A 30 -1.27 5.27 2.68
CA LEU A 30 0.01 5.83 3.07
C LEU A 30 0.10 5.85 4.60
N SER A 31 1.24 5.45 5.15
CA SER A 31 1.52 5.45 6.58
C SER A 31 2.97 5.87 6.79
N GLY A 32 3.24 6.56 7.90
CA GLY A 32 4.59 7.00 8.24
C GLY A 32 4.79 7.04 9.74
N PHE A 33 6.05 6.97 10.14
CA PHE A 33 6.48 7.08 11.53
C PHE A 33 7.78 7.88 11.60
N ALA A 34 7.97 8.57 12.72
CA ALA A 34 9.23 9.21 13.06
C ALA A 34 9.40 9.15 14.58
N GLY A 35 10.64 9.01 15.03
CA GLY A 35 11.00 8.90 16.42
C GLY A 35 12.38 9.51 16.68
N TYR A 36 12.56 10.01 17.89
CA TYR A 36 13.82 10.55 18.37
C TYR A 36 14.13 9.95 19.74
N ALA A 37 15.30 9.35 19.88
CA ALA A 37 15.73 8.63 21.07
C ALA A 37 17.17 9.03 21.45
N PRO A 38 17.36 10.04 22.32
CA PRO A 38 18.68 10.58 22.66
C PRO A 38 19.57 9.64 23.49
N GLU A 39 19.02 8.53 24.00
CA GLU A 39 19.75 7.52 24.78
C GLU A 39 20.19 6.30 23.93
N ASP A 40 19.81 6.27 22.64
CA ASP A 40 20.09 5.17 21.70
C ASP A 40 21.19 5.58 20.71
N PRO A 41 22.12 4.67 20.32
CA PRO A 41 23.10 4.92 19.27
C PRO A 41 22.52 5.38 17.92
N LEU A 42 21.23 5.22 17.65
CA LEU A 42 20.55 5.73 16.45
C LEU A 42 19.50 6.76 16.86
N GLU A 43 19.95 8.00 17.03
CA GLU A 43 19.17 9.06 17.69
C GLU A 43 17.89 9.44 16.95
N GLY A 44 17.86 9.31 15.61
CA GLY A 44 16.69 9.61 14.81
C GLY A 44 16.28 8.45 13.92
N ILE A 45 14.99 8.10 13.94
CA ILE A 45 14.38 7.17 12.98
C ILE A 45 13.21 7.83 12.29
N ALA A 46 13.10 7.64 10.98
CA ALA A 46 11.92 8.00 10.21
C ALA A 46 11.65 6.94 9.15
N GLY A 47 10.39 6.70 8.83
CA GLY A 47 10.02 5.74 7.82
C GLY A 47 8.61 5.94 7.31
N GLY A 48 8.34 5.31 6.18
CA GLY A 48 7.10 5.39 5.45
C GLY A 48 6.77 4.07 4.77
N ARG A 49 5.48 3.84 4.59
CA ARG A 49 4.93 2.73 3.83
C ARG A 49 3.77 3.21 2.98
N TYR A 50 3.76 2.82 1.72
CA TYR A 50 2.65 3.04 0.80
C TYR A 50 2.16 1.71 0.23
N LEU A 51 0.85 1.50 0.30
CA LEU A 51 0.15 0.34 -0.22
C LEU A 51 -0.74 0.76 -1.40
N PRO A 52 -0.19 0.97 -2.61
CA PRO A 52 -1.01 1.24 -3.78
C PRO A 52 -1.86 0.03 -4.17
N GLU A 53 -3.10 0.31 -4.53
CA GLU A 53 -4.04 -0.66 -5.08
C GLU A 53 -4.68 -0.09 -6.35
N MET A 54 -4.80 -0.93 -7.37
CA MET A 54 -5.44 -0.59 -8.63
C MET A 54 -6.39 -1.71 -9.02
N ASN A 55 -7.61 -1.35 -9.40
CA ASN A 55 -8.63 -2.25 -9.90
C ASN A 55 -9.17 -1.69 -11.21
N TYR A 56 -9.27 -2.51 -12.23
CA TYR A 56 -9.80 -2.13 -13.53
C TYR A 56 -10.77 -3.19 -14.04
N ALA A 57 -11.95 -2.77 -14.50
CA ALA A 57 -13.02 -3.70 -14.90
C ALA A 57 -13.63 -3.33 -16.27
N LEU A 58 -13.10 -3.90 -17.34
CA LEU A 58 -13.61 -3.69 -18.69
C LEU A 58 -14.85 -4.53 -18.95
N LYS A 59 -15.97 -3.89 -19.30
CA LYS A 59 -17.19 -4.57 -19.75
C LYS A 59 -17.32 -4.47 -21.27
N PHE A 60 -17.48 -5.61 -21.93
CA PHE A 60 -17.72 -5.69 -23.38
C PHE A 60 -19.22 -5.85 -23.66
N GLN A 61 -19.65 -5.44 -24.86
CA GLN A 61 -21.07 -5.49 -25.26
C GLN A 61 -21.68 -6.91 -25.27
N ASN A 62 -20.86 -7.96 -25.36
CA ASN A 62 -21.31 -9.35 -25.49
C ASN A 62 -21.44 -10.11 -24.15
N ASN A 63 -21.67 -9.42 -23.03
CA ASN A 63 -21.63 -10.00 -21.67
C ASN A 63 -20.25 -10.59 -21.28
N HIS A 64 -19.18 -10.10 -21.89
CA HIS A 64 -17.82 -10.47 -21.49
C HIS A 64 -17.29 -9.37 -20.56
N GLN A 65 -16.48 -9.76 -19.57
CA GLN A 65 -15.84 -8.82 -18.64
C GLN A 65 -14.39 -9.23 -18.39
N LEU A 66 -13.50 -8.25 -18.33
CA LEU A 66 -12.11 -8.42 -17.91
C LEU A 66 -11.86 -7.57 -16.67
N ASP A 67 -11.55 -8.22 -15.55
CA ASP A 67 -11.14 -7.58 -14.32
C ASP A 67 -9.63 -7.77 -14.10
N LEU A 68 -8.97 -6.73 -13.62
CA LEU A 68 -7.54 -6.72 -13.31
C LEU A 68 -7.33 -6.00 -11.97
N ASP A 69 -6.55 -6.63 -11.08
CA ASP A 69 -6.23 -6.12 -9.75
C ASP A 69 -4.73 -6.21 -9.51
N ILE A 70 -4.15 -5.10 -9.06
CA ILE A 70 -2.75 -4.95 -8.72
C ILE A 70 -2.63 -4.31 -7.34
N GLY A 71 -1.84 -4.92 -6.46
CA GLY A 71 -1.51 -4.41 -5.14
C GLY A 71 -0.03 -4.58 -4.84
N ALA A 72 0.63 -3.48 -4.46
CA ALA A 72 2.04 -3.47 -4.11
C ALA A 72 2.28 -2.85 -2.73
N ASN A 73 3.42 -3.15 -2.13
CA ASN A 73 3.85 -2.61 -0.86
C ASN A 73 5.22 -1.94 -1.04
N LEU A 74 5.23 -0.62 -0.93
CA LEU A 74 6.43 0.20 -0.95
C LEU A 74 6.74 0.59 0.49
N TYR A 75 7.96 0.35 0.96
CA TYR A 75 8.36 0.80 2.28
C TYR A 75 9.79 1.33 2.25
N GLY A 76 10.06 2.27 3.15
CA GLY A 76 11.37 2.85 3.33
C GLY A 76 11.53 3.36 4.75
N ASN A 77 12.72 3.24 5.30
CA ASN A 77 13.10 3.86 6.55
C ASN A 77 14.54 4.37 6.47
N ALA A 78 14.81 5.39 7.27
CA ALA A 78 16.10 5.99 7.46
C ALA A 78 16.35 6.11 8.97
N GLN A 79 17.54 5.71 9.39
CA GLN A 79 18.06 5.89 10.72
C GLN A 79 19.27 6.78 10.60
N VAL A 80 19.26 7.90 11.32
CA VAL A 80 20.29 8.92 11.25
C VAL A 80 20.97 9.04 12.62
N HIS A 81 22.29 8.96 12.60
CA HIS A 81 23.11 9.46 13.69
C HIS A 81 23.59 10.87 13.31
N PRO A 82 23.47 11.90 14.17
CA PRO A 82 23.72 13.28 13.77
C PRO A 82 25.11 13.57 13.20
N PHE A 83 26.11 12.71 13.40
CA PHE A 83 27.50 13.00 12.98
C PHE A 83 28.35 11.80 12.50
N ASP A 84 27.80 10.58 12.34
CA ASP A 84 28.67 9.40 12.08
C ASP A 84 28.17 8.47 10.95
N THR A 85 26.94 7.95 11.04
CA THR A 85 26.41 7.00 10.04
C THR A 85 24.92 7.16 9.78
N SER A 86 24.54 7.06 8.50
CA SER A 86 23.14 7.03 8.04
C SER A 86 22.85 5.67 7.43
N HIS A 87 21.83 4.98 7.94
CA HIS A 87 21.36 3.70 7.43
C HIS A 87 19.98 3.88 6.82
N SER A 88 19.85 3.61 5.53
CA SER A 88 18.57 3.59 4.84
C SER A 88 18.25 2.17 4.36
N ASN A 89 17.00 1.76 4.54
CA ASN A 89 16.50 0.50 4.03
C ASN A 89 15.16 0.72 3.35
N GLY A 90 14.94 0.07 2.22
CA GLY A 90 13.70 0.20 1.47
C GLY A 90 13.48 -0.99 0.54
N GLY A 91 12.22 -1.20 0.20
CA GLY A 91 11.83 -2.32 -0.64
C GLY A 91 10.47 -2.13 -1.29
N ILE A 92 10.27 -2.92 -2.35
CA ILE A 92 9.05 -2.94 -3.15
C ILE A 92 8.63 -4.40 -3.27
N ASN A 93 7.43 -4.72 -2.77
CA ASN A 93 6.88 -6.07 -2.82
C ASN A 93 5.53 -6.04 -3.54
N LEU A 94 5.48 -6.63 -4.75
CA LEU A 94 4.22 -6.87 -5.45
C LEU A 94 3.54 -8.11 -4.85
N TYR A 95 2.49 -7.92 -4.05
CA TYR A 95 1.87 -9.02 -3.30
C TYR A 95 0.53 -9.48 -3.87
N ARG A 96 -0.09 -8.69 -4.76
CA ARG A 96 -1.35 -9.04 -5.41
C ARG A 96 -1.28 -8.66 -6.87
N LEU A 97 -1.44 -9.64 -7.74
CA LEU A 97 -1.61 -9.43 -9.17
C LEU A 97 -2.50 -10.55 -9.68
N TRP A 98 -3.72 -10.22 -10.07
CA TRP A 98 -4.62 -11.18 -10.69
C TRP A 98 -5.47 -10.55 -11.77
N ALA A 99 -5.85 -11.38 -12.74
CA ALA A 99 -6.76 -11.04 -13.79
C ALA A 99 -7.87 -12.11 -13.86
N ARG A 100 -9.09 -11.65 -14.13
CA ARG A 100 -10.26 -12.50 -14.33
C ARG A 100 -10.93 -12.13 -15.62
N TYR A 101 -11.17 -13.14 -16.44
CA TYR A 101 -11.96 -13.00 -17.64
C TYR A 101 -13.26 -13.81 -17.49
N THR A 102 -14.40 -13.15 -17.60
CA THR A 102 -15.73 -13.75 -17.49
C THR A 102 -16.41 -13.70 -18.85
N GLY A 103 -16.81 -14.87 -19.36
CA GLY A 103 -17.69 -15.03 -20.51
C GLY A 103 -19.10 -15.44 -20.09
N LYS A 104 -19.96 -15.79 -21.06
CA LYS A 104 -21.37 -16.15 -20.79
C LYS A 104 -21.56 -17.41 -19.93
N GLN A 105 -20.63 -18.36 -20.03
CA GLN A 105 -20.74 -19.69 -19.38
C GLN A 105 -19.42 -20.15 -18.75
N PHE A 106 -18.39 -19.30 -18.73
CA PHE A 106 -17.08 -19.66 -18.21
C PHE A 106 -16.41 -18.46 -17.55
N GLU A 107 -15.49 -18.76 -16.63
CA GLU A 107 -14.66 -17.77 -15.97
C GLU A 107 -13.24 -18.30 -15.87
N ILE A 108 -12.27 -17.51 -16.29
CA ILE A 108 -10.84 -17.84 -16.23
C ILE A 108 -10.20 -16.84 -15.27
N ARG A 109 -9.48 -17.36 -14.27
CA ARG A 109 -8.68 -16.54 -13.34
C ARG A 109 -7.22 -16.92 -13.46
N ALA A 110 -6.36 -15.92 -13.54
CA ALA A 110 -4.92 -16.10 -13.55
C ALA A 110 -4.28 -15.06 -12.63
N GLY A 111 -3.39 -15.48 -11.73
CA GLY A 111 -2.71 -14.53 -10.86
C GLY A 111 -2.14 -15.14 -9.60
N LEU A 112 -1.38 -14.31 -8.89
CA LEU A 112 -0.92 -14.57 -7.54
C LEU A 112 -2.10 -14.38 -6.59
N GLN A 113 -3.01 -15.34 -6.56
CA GLN A 113 -4.10 -15.37 -5.60
C GLN A 113 -3.56 -15.92 -4.28
N LYS A 114 -3.85 -15.25 -3.17
CA LYS A 114 -3.62 -15.82 -1.84
C LYS A 114 -4.46 -17.10 -1.73
N ILE A 115 -3.83 -18.27 -1.78
CA ILE A 115 -4.50 -19.55 -1.57
C ILE A 115 -4.79 -19.63 -0.08
N ASN A 116 -6.00 -19.29 0.33
CA ASN A 116 -6.48 -19.61 1.66
C ASN A 116 -6.85 -21.09 1.66
N PHE A 117 -6.01 -21.93 2.23
CA PHE A 117 -6.43 -23.27 2.62
C PHE A 117 -7.36 -23.09 3.83
N GLY A 118 -8.61 -23.52 3.68
CA GLY A 118 -9.51 -23.60 4.84
C GLY A 118 -8.92 -24.56 5.87
N SER A 119 -8.93 -24.15 7.14
CA SER A 119 -8.66 -25.03 8.29
C SER A 119 -9.90 -25.83 8.66
#